data_AF-A0A388LRQ0-F1
#
_entry.id   AF-A0A388LRQ0-F1
#
_cell.length_a   1.000
_cell.length_b   1.000
_cell.length_c   1.000
_cell.angle_alpha   90.00
_cell.angle_beta   90.00
_cell.angle_gamma   90.00
#
_symmetry.space_group_name_H-M   'P 1'
#
loop_
_entity.id
_entity.type
_entity.pdbx_description
1 polymer ?
#
loop_
_entity_poly.entity_id
_entity_poly.type
_entity_poly.pdbx_seq_one_letter_code
_entity_poly.pdbx_strand_id
1 'polypeptide(L)'
;MAGKKVVDANEEVSSLKKEVKKLRLQARSSGVEIKGGGVRSTGNDEAIACIMHEHEEMKAKVEQVAGTAGRIQLLEEEIKLLKQMREEALQEAQVWKKEALRPGNKRGCIAMTPDSKLKSHLPTTPAKSIARPAGNPMELTQLHRLEVASLKELRLQELNRRREAEQELDKAKEAIARMEAEKTRQTSCSNLRERMEEAAGCTVQRTGKGKKKVTVGPAGAKENDREGFIKEARREFRNLKKDDVMEICAREGVKYTTLQETIDDIIGRRVELAFGDPKDKGKIAHVEISDDLVDDRVDGQDVNDGRDSVSS
;
A
#
# COMPACT_ATOMS: atom_id res chain seq x y z
N MET A 1 -53.81 -28.44 -9.27
CA MET A 1 -52.36 -28.24 -9.53
C MET A 1 -52.21 -27.69 -10.93
N ALA A 2 -51.80 -26.42 -11.08
CA ALA A 2 -51.63 -25.78 -12.39
C ALA A 2 -50.13 -25.79 -12.75
N GLY A 3 -49.76 -26.59 -13.74
CA GLY A 3 -48.39 -26.69 -14.23
C GLY A 3 -48.03 -25.46 -15.06
N LYS A 4 -47.07 -24.66 -14.58
CA LYS A 4 -46.41 -23.61 -15.36
C LYS A 4 -45.60 -24.27 -16.47
N LYS A 5 -46.04 -24.10 -17.72
CA LYS A 5 -45.20 -24.36 -18.90
C LYS A 5 -44.01 -23.41 -18.85
N VAL A 6 -42.83 -23.95 -18.59
CA VAL A 6 -41.57 -23.25 -18.80
C VAL A 6 -41.41 -23.14 -20.31
N VAL A 7 -41.73 -21.96 -20.84
CA VAL A 7 -41.40 -21.63 -22.23
C VAL A 7 -39.89 -21.59 -22.32
N ASP A 8 -39.36 -22.40 -23.23
CA ASP A 8 -37.93 -22.62 -23.39
C ASP A 8 -37.29 -21.33 -23.91
N ALA A 9 -36.43 -20.70 -23.09
CA ALA A 9 -35.79 -19.42 -23.40
C ALA A 9 -35.06 -19.43 -24.76
N ASN A 10 -34.69 -20.61 -25.25
CA ASN A 10 -34.07 -20.81 -26.55
C ASN A 10 -35.03 -20.52 -27.73
N GLU A 11 -36.32 -20.80 -27.58
CA GLU A 11 -37.33 -20.55 -28.61
C GLU A 11 -37.59 -19.05 -28.79
N GLU A 12 -37.61 -18.31 -27.67
CA GLU A 12 -37.75 -16.86 -27.65
C GLU A 12 -36.55 -16.16 -28.31
N VAL A 13 -35.33 -16.61 -28.00
CA VAL A 13 -34.09 -16.11 -28.64
C VAL A 13 -34.09 -16.38 -30.15
N SER A 14 -34.60 -17.53 -30.59
CA SER A 14 -34.72 -17.86 -32.01
C SER A 14 -35.73 -16.99 -32.74
N SER A 15 -36.87 -16.69 -32.09
CA SER A 15 -37.89 -15.78 -32.61
C SER A 15 -37.37 -14.35 -32.77
N LEU A 16 -36.73 -13.81 -31.73
CA LEU A 16 -36.15 -12.47 -31.74
C LEU A 16 -35.06 -12.31 -32.82
N LYS A 17 -34.21 -13.33 -33.03
CA LYS A 17 -33.20 -13.31 -34.11
C LYS A 17 -33.84 -13.20 -35.49
N LYS A 18 -34.99 -13.86 -35.72
CA LYS A 18 -35.72 -13.80 -37.00
C LYS A 18 -36.36 -12.41 -37.19
N GLU A 19 -36.97 -11.85 -36.15
CA GLU A 19 -37.55 -10.51 -36.14
C GLU A 19 -36.51 -9.44 -36.50
N VAL A 20 -35.34 -9.47 -35.85
CA VAL A 20 -34.23 -8.53 -36.10
C VAL A 20 -33.72 -8.64 -37.55
N LYS A 21 -33.60 -9.86 -38.07
CA LYS A 21 -33.17 -10.08 -39.46
C LYS A 21 -34.20 -9.52 -40.46
N LYS A 22 -35.49 -9.66 -40.18
CA LYS A 22 -36.59 -9.11 -40.99
C LYS A 22 -36.56 -7.58 -40.99
N LEU A 23 -36.42 -6.96 -39.82
CA LEU A 23 -36.34 -5.49 -39.69
C LEU A 23 -35.11 -4.91 -40.40
N ARG A 24 -33.96 -5.60 -40.34
CA ARG A 24 -32.76 -5.19 -41.10
C ARG A 24 -32.96 -5.22 -42.61
N LEU A 25 -33.68 -6.23 -43.11
CA LEU A 25 -33.99 -6.32 -44.54
C LEU A 25 -35.00 -5.23 -44.95
N GLN A 26 -35.98 -4.94 -44.10
CA GLN A 26 -36.96 -3.89 -44.34
C GLN A 26 -36.36 -2.48 -44.32
N ALA A 27 -35.39 -2.22 -43.44
CA ALA A 27 -34.64 -0.97 -43.41
C ALA A 27 -33.75 -0.79 -44.66
N ARG A 28 -33.29 -1.89 -45.28
CA ARG A 28 -32.53 -1.85 -46.53
C ARG A 28 -33.41 -1.66 -47.77
N SER A 29 -34.65 -2.15 -47.74
CA SER A 29 -35.60 -1.99 -48.86
C SER A 29 -36.41 -0.69 -48.78
N SER A 30 -36.55 -0.09 -47.60
CA SER A 30 -37.04 1.28 -47.41
C SER A 30 -35.92 2.27 -47.76
N GLY A 31 -35.56 2.32 -49.03
CA GLY A 31 -34.68 3.35 -49.60
C GLY A 31 -35.37 4.71 -49.55
N VAL A 32 -35.42 5.33 -48.38
CA VAL A 32 -35.62 6.78 -48.28
C VAL A 32 -34.28 7.40 -48.65
N GLU A 33 -34.11 7.69 -49.94
CA GLU A 33 -33.04 8.57 -50.41
C GLU A 33 -33.25 9.96 -49.79
N ILE A 34 -32.69 10.17 -48.60
CA ILE A 34 -32.50 11.51 -48.05
C ILE A 34 -31.34 12.14 -48.84
N LYS A 35 -31.65 12.65 -50.03
CA LYS A 35 -30.84 13.69 -50.69
C LYS A 35 -30.97 14.96 -49.85
N GLY A 36 -30.12 15.09 -48.84
CA GLY A 36 -30.16 16.22 -47.93
C GLY A 36 -28.80 16.49 -47.30
N GLY A 37 -28.08 17.45 -47.89
CA GLY A 37 -27.08 18.25 -47.18
C GLY A 37 -25.72 17.58 -46.98
N GLY A 38 -24.78 17.87 -47.89
CA GLY A 38 -23.36 17.82 -47.61
C GLY A 38 -23.00 18.86 -46.53
N VAL A 39 -23.28 18.53 -45.27
CA VAL A 39 -22.82 19.27 -44.10
C VAL A 39 -21.86 18.35 -43.37
N ARG A 40 -20.56 18.57 -43.62
CA ARG A 40 -19.40 18.20 -42.79
C ARG A 40 -19.61 16.95 -41.89
N SER A 41 -19.61 15.76 -42.50
CA SER A 41 -19.62 14.46 -41.79
C SER A 41 -18.34 14.17 -40.99
N THR A 42 -17.31 15.02 -41.10
CA THR A 42 -15.99 14.82 -40.49
C THR A 42 -16.02 14.70 -38.97
N GLY A 43 -17.01 15.32 -38.29
CA GLY A 43 -17.09 15.28 -36.82
C GLY A 43 -17.55 13.93 -36.25
N ASN A 44 -18.35 13.16 -36.99
CA ASN A 44 -18.82 11.85 -36.52
C ASN A 44 -17.73 10.78 -36.66
N ASP A 45 -16.93 10.86 -37.72
CA ASP A 45 -15.82 9.92 -37.95
C ASP A 45 -14.71 10.10 -36.90
N GLU A 46 -14.43 11.35 -36.49
CA GLU A 46 -13.47 11.66 -35.42
C GLU A 46 -13.95 11.14 -34.06
N ALA A 47 -15.24 11.29 -33.74
CA ALA A 47 -15.83 10.72 -32.52
C ALA A 47 -15.75 9.19 -32.50
N ILE A 48 -16.00 8.53 -33.63
CA ILE A 48 -15.86 7.06 -33.75
C ILE A 48 -14.39 6.64 -33.57
N ALA A 49 -13.44 7.36 -34.17
CA ALA A 49 -12.01 7.09 -34.01
C ALA A 49 -11.56 7.22 -32.54
N CYS A 50 -12.02 8.27 -31.84
CA CYS A 50 -11.76 8.44 -30.41
C CYS A 50 -12.31 7.28 -29.58
N ILE A 51 -13.56 6.86 -29.81
CA ILE A 51 -14.17 5.73 -29.08
C ILE A 51 -13.44 4.42 -29.34
N MET A 52 -12.99 4.19 -30.58
CA MET A 52 -12.20 2.99 -30.92
C MET A 52 -10.85 2.98 -30.19
N HIS A 53 -10.16 4.12 -30.17
CA HIS A 53 -8.91 4.26 -29.44
C HIS A 53 -9.09 4.03 -27.93
N GLU A 54 -10.10 4.65 -27.31
CA GLU A 54 -10.40 4.45 -25.88
C GLU A 54 -10.72 2.99 -25.55
N HIS A 55 -11.41 2.29 -26.45
CA HIS A 55 -11.71 0.87 -26.29
C HIS A 55 -10.46 0.00 -26.40
N GLU A 56 -9.55 0.30 -27.33
CA GLU A 56 -8.25 -0.39 -27.44
C GLU A 56 -7.37 -0.15 -26.20
N GLU A 57 -7.34 1.07 -25.69
CA GLU A 57 -6.63 1.42 -24.47
C GLU A 57 -7.20 0.68 -23.24
N MET A 58 -8.53 0.64 -23.10
CA MET A 58 -9.19 -0.11 -22.04
C MET A 58 -8.90 -1.61 -22.14
N LYS A 59 -8.90 -2.17 -23.36
CA LYS A 59 -8.56 -3.57 -23.60
C LYS A 59 -7.11 -3.87 -23.19
N ALA A 60 -6.15 -3.00 -23.55
CA ALA A 60 -4.76 -3.16 -23.16
C ALA A 60 -4.58 -3.11 -21.63
N LYS A 61 -5.31 -2.21 -20.94
CA LYS A 61 -5.32 -2.14 -19.46
C LYS A 61 -5.88 -3.42 -18.83
N VAL A 62 -6.98 -3.95 -19.36
CA VAL A 62 -7.56 -5.22 -18.86
C VAL A 62 -6.59 -6.38 -19.04
N GLU A 63 -5.93 -6.48 -20.18
CA GLU A 63 -4.94 -7.52 -20.44
C GLU A 63 -3.70 -7.39 -19.54
N GLN A 64 -3.23 -6.17 -19.30
CA GLN A 64 -2.16 -5.89 -18.33
C GLN A 64 -2.56 -6.33 -16.92
N VAL A 65 -3.77 -5.97 -16.47
CA VAL A 65 -4.29 -6.37 -15.16
C VAL A 65 -4.38 -7.90 -15.06
N ALA A 66 -4.88 -8.57 -16.09
CA ALA A 66 -4.95 -10.04 -16.13
C ALA A 66 -3.55 -10.68 -16.04
N GLY A 67 -2.55 -10.14 -16.74
CA GLY A 67 -1.16 -10.60 -16.65
C GLY A 67 -0.59 -10.42 -15.23
N THR A 68 -0.84 -9.29 -14.59
CA THR A 68 -0.38 -9.07 -13.20
C THR A 68 -1.08 -9.98 -12.20
N ALA A 69 -2.38 -10.26 -12.39
CA ALA A 69 -3.14 -11.17 -11.55
C ALA A 69 -2.60 -12.61 -11.64
N GLY A 70 -2.27 -13.09 -12.85
CA GLY A 70 -1.65 -14.41 -13.02
C GLY A 70 -0.30 -14.53 -12.32
N ARG A 71 0.54 -13.47 -12.36
CA ARG A 71 1.81 -13.43 -11.63
C ARG A 71 1.61 -13.47 -10.11
N ILE A 72 0.60 -12.76 -9.59
CA ILE A 72 0.26 -12.80 -8.16
C ILE A 72 -0.18 -14.20 -7.75
N GLN A 73 -1.02 -14.86 -8.54
CA GLN A 73 -1.48 -16.22 -8.27
C GLN A 73 -0.30 -17.21 -8.18
N LEU A 74 0.67 -17.14 -9.10
CA LEU A 74 1.86 -18.00 -9.04
C LEU A 74 2.69 -17.78 -7.77
N LEU A 75 2.86 -16.53 -7.35
CA LEU A 75 3.56 -16.21 -6.08
C LEU A 75 2.79 -16.72 -4.86
N GLU A 76 1.45 -16.66 -4.87
CA GLU A 76 0.63 -17.21 -3.79
C GLU A 76 0.74 -18.74 -3.69
N GLU A 77 0.83 -19.43 -4.82
CA GLU A 77 1.05 -20.88 -4.89
C GLU A 77 2.45 -21.25 -4.35
N GLU A 78 3.50 -20.51 -4.73
CA GLU A 78 4.86 -20.70 -4.20
C GLU A 78 4.92 -20.49 -2.68
N ILE A 79 4.28 -19.43 -2.16
CA ILE A 79 4.20 -19.16 -0.72
C ILE A 79 3.48 -20.30 0.01
N LYS A 80 2.41 -20.85 -0.57
CA LYS A 80 1.69 -22.00 0.01
C LYS A 80 2.60 -23.23 0.07
N LEU A 81 3.33 -23.53 -1.00
CA LEU A 81 4.26 -24.65 -1.06
C LEU A 81 5.39 -24.51 -0.02
N LEU A 82 6.00 -23.33 0.08
CA LEU A 82 7.05 -23.07 1.07
C LEU A 82 6.55 -23.21 2.52
N LYS A 83 5.33 -22.76 2.80
CA LYS A 83 4.70 -22.95 4.12
C LYS A 83 4.48 -24.43 4.42
N GLN A 84 4.03 -25.21 3.45
CA GLN A 84 3.84 -26.65 3.59
C GLN A 84 5.17 -27.35 3.89
N MET A 85 6.21 -27.10 3.09
CA MET A 85 7.54 -27.68 3.30
C MET A 85 8.12 -27.32 4.68
N ARG A 86 7.92 -26.08 5.15
CA ARG A 86 8.32 -25.66 6.49
C ARG A 86 7.61 -26.46 7.58
N GLU A 87 6.30 -26.67 7.43
CA GLU A 87 5.52 -27.44 8.40
C GLU A 87 5.94 -28.91 8.42
N GLU A 88 6.17 -29.52 7.26
CA GLU A 88 6.68 -30.89 7.14
C GLU A 88 8.05 -31.04 7.82
N ALA A 89 8.97 -30.09 7.60
CA ALA A 89 10.28 -30.09 8.26
C ALA A 89 10.17 -29.95 9.79
N LEU A 90 9.23 -29.13 10.28
CA LEU A 90 8.96 -29.00 11.72
C LEU A 90 8.39 -30.31 12.30
N GLN A 91 7.48 -30.96 11.59
CA GLN A 91 6.93 -32.26 11.99
C GLN A 91 8.02 -33.32 12.02
N GLU A 92 8.89 -33.37 11.01
CA GLU A 92 10.01 -34.30 10.96
C GLU A 92 10.97 -34.06 12.13
N ALA A 93 11.33 -32.80 12.42
CA ALA A 93 12.16 -32.46 13.57
C ALA A 93 11.53 -32.89 14.90
N GLN A 94 10.21 -32.78 15.04
CA GLN A 94 9.48 -33.28 16.22
C GLN A 94 9.49 -34.80 16.30
N VAL A 95 9.37 -35.51 15.18
CA VAL A 95 9.50 -36.97 15.11
C VAL A 95 10.91 -37.40 15.54
N TRP A 96 11.95 -36.78 14.98
CA TRP A 96 13.34 -37.04 15.37
C TRP A 96 13.59 -36.75 16.84
N LYS A 97 13.03 -35.67 17.38
CA LYS A 97 13.10 -35.34 18.81
C LYS A 97 12.45 -36.44 19.67
N LYS A 98 11.27 -36.94 19.29
CA LYS A 98 10.59 -38.02 20.02
C LYS A 98 11.39 -39.33 19.95
N GLU A 99 11.94 -39.66 18.79
CA GLU A 99 12.76 -40.86 18.59
C GLU A 99 14.08 -40.80 19.38
N ALA A 100 14.72 -39.63 19.43
CA ALA A 100 15.92 -39.42 20.24
C ALA A 100 15.66 -39.60 21.74
N LEU A 101 14.46 -39.26 22.22
CA LEU A 101 14.03 -39.42 23.61
C LEU A 101 13.47 -40.82 23.93
N ARG A 102 13.38 -41.73 22.96
CA ARG A 102 12.80 -43.06 23.15
C ARG A 102 13.64 -43.89 24.15
N PRO A 103 13.06 -44.38 25.25
CA PRO A 103 13.77 -45.23 26.22
C PRO A 103 14.34 -46.47 25.52
N GLY A 104 15.66 -46.61 25.49
CA GLY A 104 16.35 -47.68 24.76
C GLY A 104 17.34 -47.20 23.70
N ASN A 105 17.33 -45.91 23.33
CA ASN A 105 18.37 -45.34 22.47
C ASN A 105 19.65 -45.08 23.28
N LYS A 106 20.56 -46.06 23.34
CA LYS A 106 21.81 -45.99 24.12
C LYS A 106 22.88 -45.04 23.56
N ARG A 107 22.63 -44.32 22.45
CA ARG A 107 23.66 -43.51 21.75
C ARG A 107 23.77 -42.05 22.17
N GLY A 108 22.98 -41.54 23.11
CA GLY A 108 23.09 -40.12 23.46
C GLY A 108 22.27 -39.67 24.66
N CYS A 109 22.73 -40.01 25.86
CA CYS A 109 22.33 -39.31 27.07
C CYS A 109 23.52 -38.47 27.56
N ILE A 110 23.95 -37.49 26.76
CA ILE A 110 24.71 -36.36 27.32
C ILE A 110 23.63 -35.43 27.84
N ALA A 111 23.40 -35.51 29.15
CA ALA A 111 22.42 -34.70 29.85
C ALA A 111 22.68 -33.20 29.54
N MET A 112 21.79 -32.61 28.74
CA MET A 112 21.67 -31.15 28.67
C MET A 112 20.95 -30.70 29.94
N THR A 113 21.67 -30.65 31.06
CA THR A 113 21.17 -30.06 32.30
C THR A 113 21.45 -28.54 32.22
N PRO A 114 20.43 -27.68 32.14
CA PRO A 114 20.63 -26.23 32.25
C PRO A 114 20.69 -25.88 33.74
N ASP A 115 21.79 -26.21 34.42
CA ASP A 115 22.02 -25.68 35.76
C ASP A 115 23.01 -24.51 35.69
N SER A 116 22.42 -23.32 35.66
CA SER A 116 23.12 -22.06 35.81
C SER A 116 23.55 -21.93 37.27
N LYS A 117 24.75 -21.39 37.47
CA LYS A 117 25.39 -21.08 38.76
C LYS A 117 26.20 -22.26 39.29
N LEU A 118 27.47 -22.33 38.87
CA LEU A 118 28.58 -22.30 39.82
C LEU A 118 29.87 -21.92 39.09
N LYS A 119 30.40 -20.79 39.54
CA LYS A 119 31.65 -20.16 39.16
C LYS A 119 32.79 -21.03 39.70
N SER A 120 33.44 -21.82 38.87
CA SER A 120 34.77 -22.36 39.18
C SER A 120 35.55 -22.59 37.90
N HIS A 121 36.72 -21.96 37.84
CA HIS A 121 37.73 -22.24 36.82
C HIS A 121 38.13 -23.71 36.94
N LEU A 122 37.72 -24.54 35.97
CA LEU A 122 38.31 -25.85 35.74
C LEU A 122 39.23 -25.79 34.52
N PRO A 123 40.38 -26.46 34.55
CA PRO A 123 41.30 -26.48 33.42
C PRO A 123 40.63 -27.18 32.25
N THR A 124 40.63 -26.49 31.11
CA THR A 124 40.15 -26.99 29.83
C THR A 124 41.00 -28.18 29.38
N THR A 125 40.67 -29.39 29.82
CA THR A 125 41.08 -30.60 29.10
C THR A 125 40.31 -30.62 27.77
N PRO A 126 40.98 -30.67 26.62
CA PRO A 126 40.31 -30.76 25.33
C PRO A 126 39.49 -32.05 25.32
N ALA A 127 38.17 -31.92 25.30
CA ALA A 127 37.30 -33.04 25.03
C ALA A 127 37.77 -33.66 23.72
N LYS A 128 38.21 -34.92 23.78
CA LYS A 128 38.43 -35.76 22.60
C LYS A 128 37.11 -35.78 21.86
N SER A 129 36.99 -34.86 20.90
CA SER A 129 36.05 -34.92 19.80
C SER A 129 36.07 -36.36 19.33
N ILE A 130 34.95 -37.07 19.51
CA ILE A 130 34.71 -38.37 18.88
C ILE A 130 35.14 -38.17 17.44
N ALA A 131 36.24 -38.81 17.07
CA ALA A 131 36.83 -38.68 15.77
C ALA A 131 35.72 -39.04 14.78
N ARG A 132 35.16 -38.03 14.10
CA ARG A 132 34.43 -38.30 12.86
C ARG A 132 35.40 -39.14 12.04
N PRO A 133 34.96 -40.28 11.47
CA PRO A 133 35.79 -41.05 10.56
C PRO A 133 36.43 -40.05 9.62
N ALA A 134 37.76 -40.01 9.57
CA ALA A 134 38.49 -39.11 8.70
C ALA A 134 38.02 -39.44 7.28
N GLY A 135 37.02 -38.69 6.80
CA GLY A 135 36.52 -38.80 5.45
C GLY A 135 37.70 -38.61 4.52
N ASN A 136 37.65 -39.24 3.36
CA ASN A 136 38.71 -39.12 2.38
C ASN A 136 39.02 -37.62 2.15
N PRO A 137 40.26 -37.15 2.40
CA PRO A 137 40.58 -35.72 2.30
C PRO A 137 40.28 -35.14 0.90
N MET A 138 40.25 -36.00 -0.12
CA MET A 138 39.85 -35.65 -1.48
C MET A 138 38.37 -35.22 -1.56
N GLU A 139 37.47 -35.93 -0.88
CA GLU A 139 36.03 -35.60 -0.85
C GLU A 139 35.79 -34.28 -0.10
N LEU A 140 36.51 -34.05 0.99
CA LEU A 140 36.43 -32.79 1.73
C LEU A 140 36.86 -31.60 0.87
N THR A 141 37.95 -31.77 0.11
CA THR A 141 38.44 -30.74 -0.82
C THR A 141 37.44 -30.48 -1.94
N GLN A 142 36.78 -31.53 -2.44
CA GLN A 142 35.75 -31.41 -3.46
C GLN A 142 34.51 -30.67 -2.94
N LEU A 143 34.03 -31.01 -1.74
CA LEU A 143 32.91 -30.32 -1.10
C LEU A 143 33.23 -28.85 -0.87
N HIS A 144 34.43 -28.53 -0.37
CA HIS A 144 34.87 -27.16 -0.19
C HIS A 144 34.90 -26.39 -1.52
N ARG A 145 35.40 -27.01 -2.60
CA ARG A 145 35.40 -26.40 -3.93
C ARG A 145 33.98 -26.11 -4.43
N LEU A 146 33.05 -27.03 -4.24
CA LEU A 146 31.64 -26.85 -4.61
C LEU A 146 30.97 -25.74 -3.79
N GLU A 147 31.22 -25.69 -2.48
CA GLU A 147 30.72 -24.65 -1.58
C GLU A 147 31.26 -23.27 -1.96
N VAL A 148 32.56 -23.16 -2.23
CA VAL A 148 33.15 -21.90 -2.70
C VAL A 148 32.58 -21.48 -4.06
N ALA A 149 32.30 -22.43 -4.95
CA ALA A 149 31.67 -22.14 -6.24
C ALA A 149 30.23 -21.64 -6.08
N SER A 150 29.41 -22.29 -5.24
CA SER A 150 28.03 -21.86 -4.98
C SER A 150 27.96 -20.50 -4.29
N LEU A 151 28.87 -20.21 -3.34
CA LEU A 151 28.96 -18.89 -2.72
C LEU A 151 29.33 -17.78 -3.71
N LYS A 152 30.22 -18.08 -4.67
CA LYS A 152 30.57 -17.13 -5.75
C LYS A 152 29.38 -16.88 -6.68
N GLU A 153 28.65 -17.93 -7.04
CA GLU A 153 27.46 -17.85 -7.88
C GLU A 153 26.36 -17.01 -7.21
N LEU A 154 26.05 -17.28 -5.92
CA LEU A 154 25.07 -16.51 -5.15
C LEU A 154 25.45 -15.02 -5.08
N ARG A 155 26.73 -14.71 -4.84
CA ARG A 155 27.20 -13.32 -4.78
C ARG A 155 27.10 -12.63 -6.13
N LEU A 156 27.36 -13.33 -7.23
CA LEU A 156 27.20 -12.80 -8.58
C LEU A 156 25.71 -12.55 -8.90
N GLN A 157 24.84 -13.48 -8.54
CA GLN A 157 23.39 -13.35 -8.73
C GLN A 157 22.82 -12.15 -7.94
N GLU A 158 23.24 -11.97 -6.69
CA GLU A 158 22.86 -10.82 -5.86
C GLU A 158 23.30 -9.48 -6.50
N LEU A 159 24.53 -9.40 -7.00
CA LEU A 159 25.02 -8.19 -7.69
C LEU A 159 24.23 -7.90 -8.98
N ASN A 160 23.86 -8.93 -9.73
CA ASN A 160 23.02 -8.76 -10.93
C ASN A 160 21.63 -8.25 -10.58
N ARG A 161 20.97 -8.81 -9.55
CA ARG A 161 19.66 -8.34 -9.09
C ARG A 161 19.69 -6.87 -8.65
N ARG A 162 20.75 -6.43 -7.96
CA ARG A 162 20.93 -5.01 -7.58
C ARG A 162 21.07 -4.11 -8.80
N ARG A 163 21.89 -4.51 -9.77
CA ARG A 163 22.06 -3.77 -11.03
C ARG A 163 20.75 -3.65 -11.81
N GLU A 164 19.99 -4.74 -11.92
CA GLU A 164 18.68 -4.72 -12.59
C GLU A 164 17.70 -3.78 -11.87
N ALA A 165 17.64 -3.83 -10.54
CA ALA A 165 16.81 -2.92 -9.75
C ALA A 165 17.23 -1.45 -9.91
N GLU A 166 18.53 -1.15 -9.97
CA GLU A 166 19.05 0.20 -10.25
C GLU A 166 18.67 0.67 -11.65
N GLN A 167 18.78 -0.20 -12.67
CA GLN A 167 18.36 0.13 -14.03
C GLN A 167 16.84 0.37 -14.14
N GLU A 168 16.02 -0.40 -13.45
CA GLU A 168 14.57 -0.18 -13.40
C GLU A 168 14.22 1.15 -12.71
N LEU A 169 14.94 1.48 -11.62
CA LEU A 169 14.79 2.73 -10.91
C LEU A 169 15.16 3.93 -11.79
N ASP A 170 16.24 3.84 -12.58
CA ASP A 170 16.63 4.88 -13.52
C ASP A 170 15.61 5.05 -14.65
N LYS A 171 15.07 3.95 -15.19
CA LYS A 171 13.97 4.00 -16.18
C LYS A 171 12.71 4.64 -15.62
N ALA A 172 12.36 4.33 -14.37
CA ALA A 172 11.20 4.92 -13.70
C ALA A 172 11.39 6.43 -13.47
N LYS A 173 12.59 6.85 -13.05
CA LYS A 173 12.95 8.27 -12.94
C LYS A 173 12.86 8.99 -14.28
N GLU A 174 13.37 8.39 -15.35
CA GLU A 174 13.27 8.97 -16.70
C GLU A 174 11.81 9.10 -17.15
N ALA A 175 10.97 8.09 -16.87
CA ALA A 175 9.54 8.13 -17.19
C ALA A 175 8.81 9.25 -16.41
N ILE A 176 9.12 9.43 -15.12
CA ILE A 176 8.57 10.54 -14.32
C ILE A 176 9.02 11.89 -14.90
N ALA A 177 10.31 12.06 -15.17
CA ALA A 177 10.84 13.30 -15.76
C ALA A 177 10.20 13.61 -17.12
N ARG A 178 9.94 12.56 -17.93
CA ARG A 178 9.25 12.69 -19.22
C ARG A 178 7.80 13.15 -19.05
N MET A 179 7.05 12.55 -18.12
CA MET A 179 5.67 12.97 -17.83
C MET A 179 5.60 14.38 -17.24
N GLU A 180 6.56 14.78 -16.41
CA GLU A 180 6.65 16.15 -15.88
C GLU A 180 6.96 17.17 -16.98
N ALA A 181 7.88 16.85 -17.90
CA ALA A 181 8.18 17.68 -19.06
C ALA A 181 6.98 17.79 -20.02
N GLU A 182 6.19 16.73 -20.18
CA GLU A 182 4.96 16.75 -20.96
C GLU A 182 3.85 17.56 -20.27
N LYS A 183 3.68 17.38 -18.96
CA LYS A 183 2.71 18.13 -18.15
C LYS A 183 2.98 19.63 -18.18
N THR A 184 4.25 20.04 -18.04
CA THR A 184 4.64 21.46 -18.12
C THR A 184 4.35 22.06 -19.51
N ARG A 185 4.55 21.30 -20.60
CA ARG A 185 4.17 21.71 -21.96
C ARG A 185 2.66 21.83 -22.15
N GLN A 186 1.87 20.92 -21.58
CA GLN A 186 0.41 20.99 -21.65
C GLN A 186 -0.17 22.13 -20.81
N THR A 187 0.39 22.41 -19.62
CA THR A 187 -0.11 23.49 -18.75
C THR A 187 0.21 24.90 -19.29
N SER A 188 1.22 25.07 -20.15
CA SER A 188 1.49 26.36 -20.81
C SER A 188 0.43 26.79 -21.84
N CYS A 189 -0.58 25.96 -22.14
CA CYS A 189 -1.61 26.25 -23.13
C CYS A 189 -2.97 26.71 -22.58
N SER A 190 -3.15 26.90 -21.26
CA SER A 190 -4.46 27.32 -20.72
C SER A 190 -4.45 28.59 -19.86
N ASN A 191 -4.00 29.72 -20.44
CA ASN A 191 -4.46 31.05 -20.00
C ASN A 191 -6.01 31.17 -20.02
N LEU A 192 -6.72 30.24 -20.68
CA LEU A 192 -8.17 30.17 -20.68
C LEU A 192 -8.76 29.65 -19.36
N ARG A 193 -8.10 28.69 -18.68
CA ARG A 193 -8.62 28.12 -17.43
C ARG A 193 -8.49 29.09 -16.27
N GLU A 194 -7.34 29.76 -16.16
CA GLU A 194 -7.12 30.84 -15.20
C GLU A 194 -8.10 32.00 -15.45
N ARG A 195 -8.36 32.36 -16.71
CA ARG A 195 -9.41 33.34 -17.06
C ARG A 195 -10.84 32.87 -16.73
N MET A 196 -11.12 31.57 -16.78
CA MET A 196 -12.43 31.04 -16.38
C MET A 196 -12.60 31.00 -14.85
N GLU A 197 -11.55 30.71 -14.09
CA GLU A 197 -11.57 30.78 -12.62
C GLU A 197 -11.64 32.22 -12.10
N GLU A 198 -10.96 33.17 -12.75
CA GLU A 198 -11.08 34.60 -12.45
C GLU A 198 -12.50 35.14 -12.75
N ALA A 199 -13.11 34.70 -13.85
CA ALA A 199 -14.51 35.05 -14.16
C ALA A 199 -15.52 34.41 -13.19
N ALA A 200 -15.22 33.21 -12.66
CA ALA A 200 -16.09 32.52 -11.70
C ALA A 200 -15.95 33.07 -10.26
N GLY A 201 -14.83 33.68 -9.91
CA GLY A 201 -14.59 34.27 -8.58
C GLY A 201 -15.33 35.58 -8.31
N CYS A 202 -15.87 36.25 -9.34
CA CYS A 202 -16.40 37.61 -9.21
C CYS A 202 -17.93 37.74 -9.04
N THR A 203 -18.71 36.65 -9.05
CA THR A 203 -20.18 36.78 -8.90
C THR A 203 -20.71 36.25 -7.57
N VAL A 204 -20.85 37.20 -6.64
CA VAL A 204 -22.10 37.49 -5.94
C VAL A 204 -22.64 36.39 -5.03
N GLN A 205 -22.46 36.66 -3.73
CA GLN A 205 -23.44 36.37 -2.68
C GLN A 205 -24.88 36.43 -3.23
N ARG A 206 -25.58 35.30 -3.36
CA ARG A 206 -27.05 35.30 -3.32
C ARG A 206 -27.62 33.97 -2.83
N THR A 207 -28.09 34.04 -1.60
CA THR A 207 -29.23 33.33 -1.00
C THR A 207 -30.20 32.70 -2.01
N GLY A 208 -30.53 31.42 -1.85
CA GLY A 208 -31.59 30.79 -2.65
C GLY A 208 -31.94 29.37 -2.24
N LYS A 209 -32.96 29.23 -1.39
CA LYS A 209 -33.69 28.00 -1.06
C LYS A 209 -34.25 27.29 -2.31
N GLY A 210 -34.08 25.97 -2.41
CA GLY A 210 -34.89 25.07 -3.26
C GLY A 210 -34.41 23.61 -3.12
N LYS A 211 -34.96 22.79 -2.23
CA LYS A 211 -36.18 21.96 -2.32
C LYS A 211 -36.11 20.79 -3.33
N LYS A 212 -35.73 19.62 -2.77
CA LYS A 212 -36.08 18.22 -3.10
C LYS A 212 -35.50 17.56 -4.36
N LYS A 213 -34.66 16.54 -4.15
CA LYS A 213 -35.04 15.13 -4.39
C LYS A 213 -34.26 14.19 -3.48
N VAL A 214 -35.02 13.31 -2.81
CA VAL A 214 -34.56 12.23 -1.96
C VAL A 214 -33.76 11.23 -2.80
N THR A 215 -32.53 10.96 -2.39
CA THR A 215 -31.79 9.75 -2.77
C THR A 215 -31.03 9.29 -1.53
N VAL A 216 -31.09 8.00 -1.28
CA VAL A 216 -30.67 7.30 -0.06
C VAL A 216 -29.22 7.64 0.32
N GLY A 217 -28.99 7.82 1.62
CA GLY A 217 -27.94 8.69 2.17
C GLY A 217 -26.48 8.25 2.03
N PRO A 218 -25.53 9.21 1.90
CA PRO A 218 -24.08 8.97 1.90
C PRO A 218 -23.50 9.10 3.32
N ALA A 219 -24.07 8.40 4.29
CA ALA A 219 -23.50 8.39 5.65
C ALA A 219 -22.19 7.58 5.72
N GLY A 220 -22.01 6.58 4.86
CA GLY A 220 -20.83 5.71 4.86
C GLY A 220 -19.59 6.24 4.11
N ALA A 221 -19.69 7.32 3.34
CA ALA A 221 -18.53 7.85 2.61
C ALA A 221 -17.58 8.65 3.52
N LYS A 222 -18.13 9.44 4.45
CA LYS A 222 -17.33 10.28 5.35
C LYS A 222 -16.60 9.49 6.43
N GLU A 223 -17.12 8.34 6.83
CA GLU A 223 -16.45 7.45 7.79
C GLU A 223 -15.20 6.82 7.19
N ASN A 224 -15.25 6.43 5.92
CA ASN A 224 -14.09 5.90 5.21
C ASN A 224 -12.98 6.96 5.05
N ASP A 225 -13.35 8.21 4.75
CA ASP A 225 -12.39 9.32 4.64
C ASP A 225 -11.74 9.65 5.99
N ARG A 226 -12.50 9.60 7.09
CA ARG A 226 -12.01 9.83 8.45
C ARG A 226 -11.01 8.75 8.88
N GLU A 227 -11.31 7.48 8.61
CA GLU A 227 -10.40 6.38 8.96
C GLU A 227 -9.14 6.40 8.10
N GLY A 228 -9.24 6.79 6.82
CA GLY A 228 -8.10 7.03 5.94
C GLY A 228 -7.16 8.10 6.51
N PHE A 229 -7.71 9.25 6.92
CA PHE A 229 -6.94 10.34 7.53
C PHE A 229 -6.21 9.91 8.81
N ILE A 230 -6.87 9.15 9.69
CA ILE A 230 -6.23 8.61 10.91
C ILE A 230 -5.05 7.70 10.56
N LYS A 231 -5.21 6.80 9.58
CA LYS A 231 -4.15 5.87 9.15
C LYS A 231 -2.96 6.60 8.53
N GLU A 232 -3.22 7.63 7.73
CA GLU A 232 -2.21 8.47 7.12
C GLU A 232 -1.44 9.27 8.16
N ALA A 233 -2.14 9.96 9.07
CA ALA A 233 -1.51 10.71 10.14
C ALA A 233 -0.64 9.79 11.03
N ARG A 234 -1.11 8.60 11.39
CA ARG A 234 -0.28 7.60 12.10
C ARG A 234 0.99 7.20 11.35
N ARG A 235 0.97 7.22 10.01
CA ARG A 235 2.14 6.90 9.20
C ARG A 235 3.19 8.02 9.26
N GLU A 236 2.78 9.28 9.34
CA GLU A 236 3.71 10.41 9.49
C GLU A 236 4.49 10.33 10.80
N PHE A 237 3.83 9.96 11.90
CA PHE A 237 4.46 9.86 13.22
C PHE A 237 5.36 8.63 13.40
N ARG A 238 5.28 7.61 12.54
CA ARG A 238 6.11 6.39 12.68
C ARG A 238 7.60 6.63 12.51
N ASN A 239 7.99 7.69 11.79
CA ASN A 239 9.38 7.99 11.47
C ASN A 239 9.93 9.20 12.24
N LEU A 240 9.11 9.84 13.08
CA LEU A 240 9.51 11.03 13.83
C LEU A 240 10.21 10.63 15.14
N LYS A 241 11.22 11.42 15.52
CA LYS A 241 11.88 11.26 16.81
C LYS A 241 11.04 11.94 17.90
N LYS A 242 11.33 11.60 19.15
CA LYS A 242 10.66 12.18 20.32
C LYS A 242 10.69 13.72 20.30
N ASP A 243 11.82 14.31 19.92
CA ASP A 243 12.00 15.77 19.91
C ASP A 243 11.07 16.45 18.89
N ASP A 244 10.93 15.87 17.69
CA ASP A 244 10.02 16.36 16.66
C ASP A 244 8.55 16.29 17.13
N VAL A 245 8.20 15.22 17.84
CA VAL A 245 6.85 15.08 18.43
C VAL A 245 6.61 16.12 19.51
N MET A 246 7.61 16.42 20.36
CA MET A 246 7.51 17.49 21.37
C MET A 246 7.35 18.87 20.73
N GLU A 247 8.02 19.13 19.59
CA GLU A 247 7.84 20.39 18.85
C GLU A 247 6.41 20.54 18.32
N ILE A 248 5.84 19.45 17.77
CA ILE A 248 4.44 19.43 17.33
C ILE A 248 3.48 19.63 18.51
N CYS A 249 3.79 19.05 19.68
CA CYS A 249 3.01 19.26 20.90
C CYS A 249 2.96 20.73 21.31
N ALA A 250 4.12 21.41 21.32
CA ALA A 250 4.20 22.83 21.66
C ALA A 250 3.40 23.68 20.66
N ARG A 251 3.48 23.34 19.36
CA ARG A 251 2.79 24.05 18.29
C ARG A 251 1.28 23.88 18.31
N GLU A 252 0.80 22.67 18.58
CA GLU A 252 -0.62 22.35 18.61
C GLU A 252 -1.24 22.53 20.00
N GLY A 253 -0.44 22.86 21.02
CA GLY A 253 -0.88 23.02 22.41
C GLY A 253 -1.28 21.70 23.07
N VAL A 254 -0.68 20.57 22.67
CA VAL A 254 -0.93 19.24 23.24
C VAL A 254 0.05 19.01 24.40
N LYS A 255 -0.45 18.55 25.55
CA LYS A 255 0.40 18.21 26.69
C LYS A 255 1.11 16.88 26.41
N TYR A 256 2.44 16.88 26.43
CA TYR A 256 3.21 15.66 26.24
C TYR A 256 3.03 14.69 27.43
N THR A 257 2.61 13.46 27.15
CA THR A 257 2.46 12.37 28.14
C THR A 257 3.39 11.21 27.78
N THR A 258 2.86 10.09 27.31
CA THR A 258 3.63 9.02 26.66
C THR A 258 3.64 9.28 25.15
N LEU A 259 4.69 8.81 24.46
CA LEU A 259 4.86 9.06 23.02
C LEU A 259 3.63 8.61 22.22
N GLN A 260 3.08 7.44 22.55
CA GLN A 260 1.93 6.87 21.83
C GLN A 260 0.63 7.64 22.11
N GLU A 261 0.32 7.94 23.38
CA GLU A 261 -0.87 8.72 23.74
C GLU A 261 -0.82 10.13 23.14
N THR A 262 0.36 10.75 23.17
CA THR A 262 0.57 12.08 22.60
C THR A 262 0.34 12.09 21.09
N ILE A 263 0.81 11.07 20.37
CA ILE A 263 0.53 10.90 18.93
C ILE A 263 -0.97 10.74 18.69
N ASP A 264 -1.65 9.91 19.47
CA ASP A 264 -3.10 9.69 19.30
C ASP A 264 -3.91 10.97 19.64
N ASP A 265 -3.49 11.77 20.62
CA ASP A 265 -4.09 13.07 20.97
C ASP A 265 -3.91 14.12 19.86
N ILE A 266 -2.71 14.21 19.27
CA ILE A 266 -2.44 15.09 18.11
C ILE A 266 -3.33 14.69 16.92
N ILE A 267 -3.41 13.40 16.62
CA ILE A 267 -4.24 12.90 15.52
C ILE A 267 -5.73 13.18 15.81
N GLY A 268 -6.17 12.98 17.05
CA GLY A 268 -7.52 13.32 17.51
C GLY A 268 -7.86 14.79 17.22
N ARG A 269 -7.01 15.73 17.64
CA ARG A 269 -7.22 17.17 17.38
C ARG A 269 -7.25 17.49 15.89
N ARG A 270 -6.34 16.95 15.08
CA ARG A 270 -6.33 17.17 13.64
C ARG A 270 -7.58 16.63 12.96
N VAL A 271 -8.07 15.47 13.40
CA VAL A 271 -9.32 14.89 12.92
C VAL A 271 -10.53 15.74 13.32
N GLU A 272 -10.58 16.21 14.57
CA GLU A 272 -11.63 17.12 15.05
C GLU A 272 -11.62 18.43 14.27
N LEU A 273 -10.45 18.99 13.97
CA LEU A 273 -10.30 20.21 13.17
C LEU A 273 -10.75 20.00 11.71
N ALA A 274 -10.36 18.88 11.09
CA ALA A 274 -10.63 18.61 9.67
C ALA A 274 -12.07 18.15 9.41
N PHE A 275 -12.64 17.34 10.29
CA PHE A 275 -13.96 16.73 10.09
C PHE A 275 -15.06 17.39 10.93
N GLY A 276 -14.70 18.16 11.95
CA GLY A 276 -15.62 18.80 12.90
C GLY A 276 -16.38 17.76 13.72
N ASP A 277 -16.50 17.98 15.03
CA ASP A 277 -17.34 17.09 15.82
C ASP A 277 -18.82 17.28 15.41
N PRO A 278 -19.58 16.23 15.03
CA PRO A 278 -20.95 16.41 14.55
C PRO A 278 -21.90 16.97 15.62
N LYS A 279 -21.49 16.97 16.90
CA LYS A 279 -22.33 17.31 18.04
C LYS A 279 -22.49 18.81 18.32
N ASP A 280 -21.59 19.67 17.82
CA ASP A 280 -21.58 21.11 18.16
C ASP A 280 -21.86 22.07 17.00
N LYS A 281 -22.47 21.61 15.90
CA LYS A 281 -22.85 22.48 14.76
C LYS A 281 -23.96 23.51 15.06
N GLY A 282 -24.33 23.71 16.33
CA GLY A 282 -25.40 24.63 16.77
C GLY A 282 -24.96 25.89 17.51
N LYS A 283 -23.68 26.05 17.88
CA LYS A 283 -23.21 27.26 18.58
C LYS A 283 -21.89 27.75 17.99
N ILE A 284 -21.99 28.56 16.94
CA ILE A 284 -20.92 29.47 16.53
C ILE A 284 -20.81 30.53 17.63
N ALA A 285 -20.02 30.22 18.67
CA ALA A 285 -19.50 31.23 19.57
C ALA A 285 -18.31 31.87 18.86
N HIS A 286 -18.50 33.13 18.50
CA HIS A 286 -17.46 34.07 18.10
C HIS A 286 -16.34 34.05 19.17
N VAL A 287 -15.24 33.36 18.88
CA VAL A 287 -14.04 33.42 19.71
C VAL A 287 -13.31 34.69 19.32
N GLU A 288 -13.47 35.71 20.17
CA GLU A 288 -12.63 36.90 20.18
C GLU A 288 -11.19 36.47 20.49
N ILE A 289 -10.32 36.63 19.50
CA ILE A 289 -8.88 36.55 19.67
C ILE A 289 -8.49 37.80 20.47
N SER A 290 -8.31 37.65 21.77
CA SER A 290 -7.64 38.66 22.59
C SER A 290 -6.14 38.50 22.38
N ASP A 291 -5.58 39.33 21.50
CA ASP A 291 -4.16 39.67 21.50
C ASP A 291 -3.87 40.42 22.81
N ASP A 292 -3.20 39.78 23.76
CA ASP A 292 -2.60 40.50 24.88
C ASP A 292 -1.16 40.04 25.09
N LEU A 293 -0.27 40.99 24.86
CA LEU A 293 1.18 40.93 24.98
C LEU A 293 1.54 40.88 26.46
N VAL A 294 2.33 39.89 26.87
CA VAL A 294 3.15 40.03 28.09
C VAL A 294 4.57 39.59 27.79
N ASP A 295 5.39 40.61 27.53
CA ASP A 295 6.84 40.61 27.68
C ASP A 295 7.14 40.38 29.17
N ASP A 296 7.80 39.28 29.51
CA ASP A 296 8.41 39.13 30.83
C ASP A 296 9.85 38.63 30.66
N ARG A 297 10.74 39.61 30.57
CA ARG A 297 12.14 39.49 30.95
C ARG A 297 12.21 39.06 32.42
N VAL A 298 12.76 37.88 32.69
CA VAL A 298 13.32 37.59 34.01
C VAL A 298 14.81 37.40 33.88
N ASP A 299 15.47 38.29 34.61
CA ASP A 299 16.90 38.41 34.87
C ASP A 299 17.56 37.13 35.37
N GLY A 300 18.88 37.17 35.28
CA GLY A 300 19.79 36.09 35.62
C GLY A 300 19.64 35.56 37.04
N GLN A 301 19.97 34.28 37.19
CA GLN A 301 20.57 33.81 38.42
C GLN A 301 21.67 32.80 38.09
N ASP A 302 22.89 33.26 38.37
CA ASP A 302 24.08 32.48 38.67
C ASP A 302 23.80 31.34 39.67
N VAL A 303 24.83 30.49 39.83
CA VAL A 303 25.05 29.48 40.89
C VAL A 303 24.67 28.06 40.43
N ASN A 304 25.64 27.20 40.08
CA ASN A 304 26.60 26.63 41.03
C ASN A 304 27.65 25.75 40.34
N ASP A 305 28.87 25.92 40.82
CA ASP A 305 30.02 25.04 40.65
C ASP A 305 29.77 23.63 41.20
N GLY A 306 30.45 22.67 40.56
CA GLY A 306 31.14 21.60 41.27
C GLY A 306 30.35 20.35 41.64
N ARG A 307 30.70 19.24 40.99
CA ARG A 307 31.23 18.06 41.71
C ARG A 307 31.82 17.01 40.77
N ASP A 308 33.12 16.84 40.94
CA ASP A 308 33.87 15.62 40.67
C ASP A 308 33.24 14.41 41.39
N SER A 309 33.27 13.24 40.76
CA SER A 309 33.52 11.97 41.46
C SER A 309 33.95 10.87 40.47
N VAL A 310 35.25 10.62 40.52
CA VAL A 310 35.92 9.34 40.22
C VAL A 310 35.41 8.24 41.13
N SER A 311 35.25 7.02 40.62
CA SER A 311 35.45 5.72 41.30
C SER A 311 35.33 4.62 40.22
N SER A 312 36.45 4.00 39.81
CA SER A 312 37.05 2.76 40.35
C SER A 312 36.57 1.52 39.60
#